data_AF-A0AAW9KTR2-F1
#
_entry.id   AF-A0AAW9KTR2-F1
#
_cell.length_a   1.000
_cell.length_b   1.000
_cell.length_c   1.000
_cell.angle_alpha   90.00
_cell.angle_beta   90.00
_cell.angle_gamma   90.00
#
_symmetry.space_group_name_H-M   'P 1'
#
loop_
_entity.id
_entity.type
_entity.pdbx_description
1 polymer ?
#
loop_
_entity_poly.entity_id
_entity_poly.type
_entity_poly.pdbx_seq_one_letter_code
_entity_poly.pdbx_strand_id
1 'polypeptide(L)'
;MEALRRYRSEFKSRHQRFHHFVISPPANWDPAADTSWEAALDVVKEILDVADLEGTAFYHPYKGKDGDDRGFWKRMLFDEIEWDDVRDELRFDPHFHVIAVGHQCPGGDTTRAVEHSTGWVLHRITKQDSNVSLYDEHDLARAVTYCLSHTGLYETDQDTTRAAYRYCGANTQRAKPEDASVDVETWMDAVVRRVAPKTLGLPYQSLACQNDRAADVVQGETHDHKVDVDAAEASRSPYSASSASSTSTANSEEFDDKILSQPAADGDDVDVTCRGRMLNIAKAPKFLEDEEWCSYADHVGDLREAWVAWRDEIDYLD
;
A
#
# COMPACT_ATOMS: atom_id res chain seq x y z
N MET A 1 0.28 -12.30 -6.14
CA MET A 1 -1.15 -12.56 -5.84
C MET A 1 -1.76 -13.58 -6.79
N GLU A 2 -1.54 -13.46 -8.10
CA GLU A 2 -2.12 -14.37 -9.09
C GLU A 2 -1.78 -15.85 -8.87
N ALA A 3 -0.51 -16.16 -8.56
CA ALA A 3 -0.08 -17.51 -8.19
C ALA A 3 -0.99 -18.19 -7.15
N LEU A 4 -1.37 -17.45 -6.12
CA LEU A 4 -2.22 -17.93 -5.04
C LEU A 4 -3.68 -18.08 -5.48
N ARG A 5 -4.17 -17.18 -6.35
CA ARG A 5 -5.52 -17.28 -6.94
C ARG A 5 -5.64 -18.53 -7.82
N ARG A 6 -4.63 -18.84 -8.63
CA ARG A 6 -4.63 -20.04 -9.46
C ARG A 6 -4.63 -21.30 -8.64
N TYR A 7 -3.76 -21.41 -7.66
CA TYR A 7 -3.76 -22.55 -6.74
C TYR A 7 -5.14 -22.71 -6.07
N ARG A 8 -5.73 -21.63 -5.56
CA ARG A 8 -7.10 -21.65 -5.01
C ARG A 8 -8.14 -22.14 -6.03
N SER A 9 -8.02 -21.70 -7.28
CA SER A 9 -8.96 -22.00 -8.36
C SER A 9 -8.85 -23.42 -8.88
N GLU A 10 -7.62 -23.92 -9.02
CA GLU A 10 -7.30 -25.28 -9.45
C GLU A 10 -7.81 -26.32 -8.45
N PHE A 11 -7.73 -26.00 -7.15
CA PHE A 11 -8.21 -26.86 -6.07
C PHE A 11 -9.57 -26.43 -5.50
N LYS A 12 -10.46 -25.84 -6.29
CA LYS A 12 -11.82 -25.40 -5.87
C LYS A 12 -12.62 -26.49 -5.13
N SER A 13 -12.43 -27.76 -5.51
CA SER A 13 -13.06 -28.93 -4.85
C SER A 13 -12.63 -29.13 -3.40
N ARG A 14 -11.48 -28.57 -2.98
CA ARG A 14 -10.91 -28.66 -1.63
C ARG A 14 -11.16 -27.41 -0.78
N HIS A 15 -12.15 -26.57 -1.09
CA HIS A 15 -12.50 -25.38 -0.30
C HIS A 15 -11.28 -24.57 0.18
N GLN A 16 -10.45 -24.15 -0.77
CA GLN A 16 -9.21 -23.41 -0.53
C GLN A 16 -9.49 -21.99 -0.02
N ARG A 17 -8.74 -21.56 1.00
CA ARG A 17 -8.85 -20.24 1.65
C ARG A 17 -7.49 -19.55 1.71
N PHE A 18 -7.51 -18.22 1.70
CA PHE A 18 -6.32 -17.42 1.97
C PHE A 18 -6.10 -17.32 3.49
N HIS A 19 -4.84 -17.40 3.90
CA HIS A 19 -4.40 -17.31 5.28
C HIS A 19 -3.23 -16.34 5.39
N HIS A 20 -3.23 -15.55 6.44
CA HIS A 20 -2.15 -14.65 6.84
C HIS A 20 -1.57 -15.17 8.15
N PHE A 21 -0.28 -15.46 8.17
CA PHE A 21 0.44 -15.87 9.37
C PHE A 21 1.51 -14.86 9.73
N VAL A 22 1.85 -14.83 11.02
CA VAL A 22 3.15 -14.42 11.53
C VAL A 22 3.83 -15.68 12.03
N ILE A 23 5.01 -15.97 11.50
CA ILE A 23 5.88 -17.03 11.96
C ILE A 23 7.14 -16.39 12.51
N SER A 24 7.43 -16.59 13.80
CA SER A 24 8.62 -16.03 14.45
C SER A 24 9.58 -17.14 14.89
N PRO A 25 10.90 -16.98 14.65
CA PRO A 25 11.90 -17.88 15.20
C PRO A 25 11.96 -17.76 16.74
N PRO A 26 12.60 -18.71 17.43
CA PRO A 26 12.84 -18.65 18.86
C PRO A 26 13.61 -17.39 19.27
N ALA A 27 13.39 -16.88 20.48
CA ALA A 27 14.04 -15.66 20.97
C ALA A 27 15.59 -15.73 21.02
N ASN A 28 16.14 -16.93 21.08
CA ASN A 28 17.59 -17.19 21.07
C ASN A 28 18.13 -17.55 19.67
N TRP A 29 17.32 -17.42 18.62
CA TRP A 29 17.80 -17.53 17.25
C TRP A 29 18.84 -16.44 17.01
N ASP A 30 19.98 -16.80 16.42
CA ASP A 30 21.04 -15.84 16.12
C ASP A 30 20.93 -15.37 14.66
N PRO A 31 20.30 -14.21 14.41
CA PRO A 31 20.20 -13.63 13.09
C PRO A 31 21.52 -13.02 12.58
N ALA A 32 22.57 -12.90 13.41
CA ALA A 32 23.84 -12.26 13.01
C ALA A 32 24.79 -13.18 12.22
N ALA A 33 24.46 -14.45 12.04
CA ALA A 33 25.11 -15.28 11.04
C ALA A 33 24.65 -14.82 9.63
N ASP A 34 25.59 -14.54 8.72
CA ASP A 34 25.37 -13.90 7.40
C ASP A 34 24.31 -14.57 6.47
N THR A 35 23.75 -15.73 6.85
CA THR A 35 22.72 -16.49 6.11
C THR A 35 21.44 -16.78 6.93
N SER A 36 21.28 -16.14 8.08
CA SER A 36 20.31 -16.53 9.11
C SER A 36 18.83 -16.41 8.68
N TRP A 37 18.49 -15.41 7.85
CA TRP A 37 17.11 -15.20 7.42
C TRP A 37 16.72 -16.18 6.31
N GLU A 38 17.65 -16.58 5.44
CA GLU A 38 17.42 -17.60 4.43
C GLU A 38 17.25 -18.98 5.06
N ALA A 39 18.08 -19.30 6.06
CA ALA A 39 17.92 -20.52 6.85
C ALA A 39 16.58 -20.54 7.59
N ALA A 40 16.16 -19.40 8.17
CA ALA A 40 14.85 -19.28 8.80
C ALA A 40 13.70 -19.39 7.77
N LEU A 41 13.86 -18.89 6.54
CA LEU A 41 12.91 -19.09 5.45
C LEU A 41 12.78 -20.56 5.04
N ASP A 42 13.88 -21.31 5.06
CA ASP A 42 13.84 -22.74 4.74
C ASP A 42 13.01 -23.49 5.81
N VAL A 43 13.14 -23.14 7.08
CA VAL A 43 12.27 -23.65 8.15
C VAL A 43 10.81 -23.24 7.93
N VAL A 44 10.55 -21.98 7.56
CA VAL A 44 9.19 -21.52 7.22
C VAL A 44 8.60 -22.33 6.07
N LYS A 45 9.41 -22.64 5.05
CA LYS A 45 8.98 -23.47 3.92
C LYS A 45 8.61 -24.88 4.38
N GLU A 46 9.42 -25.52 5.22
CA GLU A 46 9.11 -26.83 5.79
C GLU A 46 7.82 -26.82 6.62
N ILE A 47 7.60 -25.77 7.41
CA ILE A 47 6.35 -25.58 8.18
C ILE A 47 5.14 -25.54 7.24
N LEU A 48 5.24 -24.79 6.13
CA LEU A 48 4.15 -24.67 5.16
C LEU A 48 3.90 -25.98 4.41
N ASP A 49 4.96 -26.69 4.01
CA ASP A 49 4.88 -27.97 3.34
C ASP A 49 4.20 -29.03 4.23
N VAL A 50 4.57 -29.10 5.52
CA VAL A 50 3.91 -30.00 6.50
C VAL A 50 2.43 -29.63 6.72
N ALA A 51 2.10 -28.35 6.62
CA ALA A 51 0.74 -27.85 6.78
C ALA A 51 -0.12 -27.98 5.49
N ASP A 52 0.42 -28.52 4.39
CA ASP A 52 -0.21 -28.54 3.06
C ASP A 52 -0.64 -27.13 2.61
N LEU A 53 0.24 -26.16 2.84
CA LEU A 53 0.05 -24.74 2.51
C LEU A 53 1.05 -24.31 1.44
N GLU A 54 0.59 -23.52 0.49
CA GLU A 54 1.47 -22.84 -0.47
C GLU A 54 1.31 -21.33 -0.36
N GLY A 55 2.40 -20.56 -0.40
CA GLY A 55 2.36 -19.14 -0.08
C GLY A 55 3.53 -18.31 -0.56
N THR A 56 3.55 -17.08 -0.08
CA THR A 56 4.69 -16.17 -0.12
C THR A 56 5.04 -15.78 1.31
N ALA A 57 6.30 -15.95 1.70
CA ALA A 57 6.84 -15.53 2.97
C ALA A 57 7.63 -14.23 2.81
N PHE A 58 7.38 -13.25 3.67
CA PHE A 58 7.98 -11.93 3.68
C PHE A 58 8.76 -11.76 4.99
N TYR A 59 10.06 -11.55 4.91
CA TYR A 59 10.93 -11.36 6.07
C TYR A 59 10.83 -9.93 6.59
N HIS A 60 10.44 -9.76 7.85
CA HIS A 60 10.33 -8.48 8.54
C HIS A 60 11.36 -8.44 9.68
N PRO A 61 12.44 -7.66 9.57
CA PRO A 61 13.54 -7.67 10.54
C PRO A 61 13.21 -6.97 11.87
N TYR A 62 12.26 -6.03 11.85
CA TYR A 62 11.94 -5.17 13.00
C TYR A 62 10.48 -5.31 13.40
N LYS A 63 10.22 -5.18 14.70
CA LYS A 63 8.90 -4.96 15.29
C LYS A 63 8.89 -3.61 15.99
N GLY A 64 7.69 -3.15 16.31
CA GLY A 64 7.54 -2.11 17.31
C GLY A 64 8.10 -2.51 18.64
N LYS A 65 8.50 -1.51 19.41
CA LYS A 65 8.81 -1.66 20.83
C LYS A 65 7.71 -2.39 21.60
N ASP A 66 6.45 -2.11 21.26
CA ASP A 66 5.25 -2.71 21.89
C ASP A 66 4.69 -3.95 21.15
N GLY A 67 5.33 -4.42 20.07
CA GLY A 67 4.98 -5.68 19.39
C GLY A 67 4.77 -5.57 17.88
N ASP A 68 3.91 -6.45 17.31
CA ASP A 68 3.52 -6.39 15.90
C ASP A 68 2.60 -5.19 15.68
N ASP A 69 3.20 -4.17 15.11
CA ASP A 69 2.78 -2.77 15.07
C ASP A 69 1.71 -2.52 14.01
N ARG A 70 0.61 -3.27 14.09
CA ARG A 70 -0.52 -3.19 13.16
C ARG A 70 -1.05 -1.77 13.06
N GLY A 71 -0.64 -1.06 12.00
CA GLY A 71 -1.03 0.33 11.74
C GLY A 71 -0.25 1.39 12.53
N PHE A 72 0.76 1.03 13.33
CA PHE A 72 1.66 2.00 13.98
C PHE A 72 2.50 2.76 12.94
N TRP A 73 2.98 2.05 11.92
CA TRP A 73 3.76 2.63 10.81
C TRP A 73 3.02 3.69 10.00
N LYS A 74 1.69 3.55 9.88
CA LYS A 74 0.84 4.57 9.27
C LYS A 74 0.88 5.90 10.04
N ARG A 75 1.13 5.88 11.35
CA ARG A 75 1.35 7.09 12.15
C ARG A 75 2.77 7.63 11.95
N MET A 76 3.77 6.76 11.94
CA MET A 76 5.18 7.17 11.82
C MET A 76 5.53 7.87 10.51
N LEU A 77 4.97 7.45 9.37
CA LEU A 77 5.33 8.04 8.06
C LEU A 77 4.81 9.46 7.83
N PHE A 78 3.84 9.94 8.63
CA PHE A 78 3.16 11.22 8.38
C PHE A 78 3.01 12.14 9.61
N ASP A 79 3.46 11.72 10.81
CA ASP A 79 3.48 12.55 12.02
C ASP A 79 4.80 13.33 12.22
N GLU A 80 5.51 13.66 11.13
CA GLU A 80 6.77 14.44 11.18
C GLU A 80 7.84 13.84 12.13
N ILE A 81 7.85 12.52 12.27
CA ILE A 81 8.83 11.81 13.10
C ILE A 81 10.14 11.71 12.29
N GLU A 82 11.23 12.23 12.86
CA GLU A 82 12.55 12.10 12.25
C GLU A 82 12.98 10.63 12.21
N TRP A 83 13.78 10.26 11.21
CA TRP A 83 14.16 8.85 11.02
C TRP A 83 14.93 8.26 12.20
N ASP A 84 15.65 9.10 12.95
CA ASP A 84 16.35 8.67 14.17
C ASP A 84 15.36 8.31 15.29
N ASP A 85 14.26 9.05 15.43
CA ASP A 85 13.20 8.73 16.40
C ASP A 85 12.45 7.45 16.00
N VAL A 86 12.27 7.21 14.69
CA VAL A 86 11.71 5.95 14.18
C VAL A 86 12.57 4.77 14.62
N ARG A 87 13.90 4.89 14.60
CA ARG A 87 14.79 3.80 15.03
C ARG A 87 14.65 3.46 16.50
N ASP A 88 14.41 4.45 17.36
CA ASP A 88 14.24 4.25 18.80
C ASP A 88 12.91 3.55 19.16
N GLU A 89 11.92 3.64 18.27
CA GLU A 89 10.64 2.92 18.38
C GLU A 89 10.71 1.49 17.82
N LEU A 90 11.80 1.11 17.17
CA LEU A 90 11.98 -0.20 16.57
C LEU A 90 12.89 -1.11 17.38
N ARG A 91 12.45 -2.34 17.54
CA ARG A 91 13.27 -3.43 18.06
C ARG A 91 13.57 -4.40 16.94
N PHE A 92 14.84 -4.76 16.78
CA PHE A 92 15.23 -5.89 15.95
C PHE A 92 14.67 -7.17 16.56
N ASP A 93 13.66 -7.74 15.90
CA ASP A 93 12.87 -8.89 16.36
C ASP A 93 12.31 -9.61 15.12
N PRO A 94 13.17 -10.38 14.44
CA PRO A 94 12.86 -10.88 13.11
C PRO A 94 11.66 -11.81 13.10
N HIS A 95 10.80 -11.68 12.09
CA HIS A 95 9.64 -12.54 11.90
C HIS A 95 9.24 -12.60 10.43
N PHE A 96 8.34 -13.51 10.10
CA PHE A 96 7.86 -13.73 8.75
C PHE A 96 6.37 -13.53 8.68
N HIS A 97 5.91 -12.59 7.86
CA HIS A 97 4.54 -12.64 7.43
C HIS A 97 4.40 -13.62 6.27
N VAL A 98 3.42 -14.51 6.34
CA VAL A 98 3.15 -15.47 5.27
C VAL A 98 1.74 -15.27 4.75
N ILE A 99 1.62 -15.09 3.45
CA ILE A 99 0.34 -15.12 2.74
C ILE A 99 0.25 -16.46 2.02
N ALA A 100 -0.58 -17.36 2.54
CA ALA A 100 -0.69 -18.73 2.05
C ALA A 100 -2.11 -19.08 1.60
N VAL A 101 -2.24 -20.12 0.78
CA VAL A 101 -3.49 -20.79 0.43
C VAL A 101 -3.43 -22.23 0.89
N GLY A 102 -4.53 -22.67 1.49
CA GLY A 102 -4.74 -24.05 1.91
C GLY A 102 -6.18 -24.30 2.32
N HIS A 103 -6.58 -25.58 2.40
CA HIS A 103 -7.92 -25.96 2.84
C HIS A 103 -8.15 -25.60 4.32
N GLN A 104 -7.21 -26.04 5.15
CA GLN A 104 -7.15 -25.77 6.58
C GLN A 104 -5.74 -25.36 6.93
N CYS A 105 -5.60 -24.74 8.09
CA CYS A 105 -4.32 -24.38 8.63
C CYS A 105 -4.24 -24.80 10.10
N PRO A 106 -3.05 -25.18 10.58
CA PRO A 106 -2.85 -25.45 11.99
C PRO A 106 -3.15 -24.21 12.84
N GLY A 107 -3.75 -24.43 14.00
CA GLY A 107 -4.10 -23.39 14.96
C GLY A 107 -4.41 -23.99 16.33
N GLY A 108 -4.64 -23.15 17.33
CA GLY A 108 -5.02 -23.59 18.66
C GLY A 108 -3.94 -24.44 19.34
N ASP A 109 -4.28 -25.66 19.74
CA ASP A 109 -3.37 -26.55 20.49
C ASP A 109 -2.16 -26.97 19.66
N THR A 110 -2.31 -27.15 18.35
CA THR A 110 -1.21 -27.56 17.48
C THR A 110 -0.11 -26.50 17.44
N THR A 111 -0.48 -25.23 17.22
CA THR A 111 0.51 -24.15 17.16
C THR A 111 1.13 -23.88 18.54
N ARG A 112 0.37 -24.02 19.63
CA ARG A 112 0.89 -23.96 21.00
C ARG A 112 1.89 -25.08 21.30
N ALA A 113 1.63 -26.29 20.82
CA ALA A 113 2.54 -27.42 21.02
C ALA A 113 3.86 -27.23 20.26
N VAL A 114 3.80 -26.68 19.03
CA VAL A 114 5.00 -26.31 18.27
C VAL A 114 5.79 -25.25 19.04
N GLU A 115 5.15 -24.17 19.46
CA GLU A 115 5.81 -23.10 20.24
C GLU A 115 6.45 -23.64 21.52
N HIS A 116 5.75 -24.48 22.28
CA HIS A 116 6.28 -25.06 23.50
C HIS A 116 7.49 -25.99 23.27
N SER A 117 7.51 -26.72 22.16
CA SER A 117 8.55 -27.73 21.89
C SER A 117 9.77 -27.17 21.15
N THR A 118 9.59 -26.15 20.32
CA THR A 118 10.66 -25.64 19.45
C THR A 118 10.99 -24.17 19.70
N GLY A 119 10.13 -23.44 20.40
CA GLY A 119 10.20 -21.98 20.52
C GLY A 119 9.72 -21.21 19.29
N TRP A 120 9.35 -21.89 18.20
CA TRP A 120 8.80 -21.24 17.01
C TRP A 120 7.35 -20.83 17.23
N VAL A 121 7.06 -19.55 17.03
CA VAL A 121 5.69 -19.03 17.16
C VAL A 121 5.01 -19.09 15.81
N LEU A 122 3.86 -19.75 15.74
CA LEU A 122 3.00 -19.77 14.55
C LEU A 122 1.66 -19.13 14.92
N HIS A 123 1.47 -17.87 14.50
CA HIS A 123 0.26 -17.12 14.78
C HIS A 123 -0.51 -16.82 13.50
N ARG A 124 -1.75 -17.29 13.41
CA ARG A 124 -2.65 -16.94 12.31
C ARG A 124 -3.34 -15.61 12.61
N ILE A 125 -3.18 -14.66 11.70
CA ILE A 125 -3.85 -13.36 11.77
C ILE A 125 -5.30 -13.53 11.31
N THR A 126 -6.25 -13.15 12.16
CA THR A 126 -7.67 -13.10 11.81
C THR A 126 -8.24 -11.71 12.03
N LYS A 127 -9.40 -11.44 11.41
CA LYS A 127 -10.19 -10.24 11.72
C LYS A 127 -10.66 -10.32 13.18
N GLN A 128 -10.79 -9.16 13.81
CA GLN A 128 -11.36 -9.04 15.15
C GLN A 128 -12.71 -9.75 15.19
N ASP A 129 -12.92 -10.59 16.21
CA ASP A 129 -14.13 -11.40 16.41
C ASP A 129 -14.49 -12.36 15.26
N SER A 130 -13.51 -12.80 14.46
CA SER A 130 -13.70 -13.76 13.36
C SER A 130 -12.62 -14.83 13.31
N ASN A 131 -13.00 -16.03 12.86
CA ASN A 131 -12.08 -17.13 12.53
C ASN A 131 -11.57 -17.04 11.07
N VAL A 132 -11.99 -16.02 10.33
CA VAL A 132 -11.56 -15.76 8.96
C VAL A 132 -10.29 -14.92 8.97
N SER A 133 -9.29 -15.40 8.23
CA SER A 133 -8.02 -14.71 8.06
C SER A 133 -8.10 -13.67 6.94
N LEU A 134 -8.15 -14.13 5.69
CA LEU A 134 -8.32 -13.29 4.51
C LEU A 134 -9.55 -13.79 3.74
N TYR A 135 -10.56 -12.94 3.58
CA TYR A 135 -11.83 -13.34 2.98
C TYR A 135 -11.84 -13.19 1.46
N ASP A 136 -11.40 -12.03 0.99
CA ASP A 136 -11.49 -11.59 -0.40
C ASP A 136 -10.17 -10.97 -0.90
N GLU A 137 -10.22 -10.50 -2.14
CA GLU A 137 -9.16 -9.81 -2.85
C GLU A 137 -8.70 -8.53 -2.15
N HIS A 138 -9.60 -7.81 -1.50
CA HIS A 138 -9.26 -6.58 -0.77
C HIS A 138 -8.47 -6.88 0.50
N ASP A 139 -8.88 -7.89 1.26
CA ASP A 139 -8.11 -8.38 2.41
C ASP A 139 -6.74 -8.87 1.97
N LEU A 140 -6.67 -9.65 0.89
CA LEU A 140 -5.42 -10.16 0.33
C LEU A 140 -4.49 -9.02 -0.09
N ALA A 141 -4.99 -8.06 -0.88
CA ALA A 141 -4.20 -6.93 -1.34
C ALA A 141 -3.71 -6.07 -0.16
N ARG A 142 -4.58 -5.81 0.84
CA ARG A 142 -4.19 -5.07 2.05
C ARG A 142 -3.08 -5.78 2.81
N ALA A 143 -3.20 -7.10 3.02
CA ALA A 143 -2.20 -7.89 3.71
C ALA A 143 -0.88 -7.93 2.94
N VAL A 144 -0.91 -8.15 1.63
CA VAL A 144 0.29 -8.16 0.77
C VAL A 144 0.97 -6.80 0.74
N THR A 145 0.24 -5.70 0.61
CA THR A 145 0.82 -4.35 0.66
C THR A 145 1.48 -4.08 2.01
N TYR A 146 0.84 -4.46 3.12
CA TYR A 146 1.45 -4.35 4.45
C TYR A 146 2.72 -5.19 4.56
N CYS A 147 2.71 -6.42 4.06
CA CYS A 147 3.89 -7.28 4.07
C CYS A 147 5.04 -6.66 3.27
N LEU A 148 4.77 -6.14 2.07
CA LEU A 148 5.78 -5.55 1.20
C LEU A 148 6.39 -4.28 1.80
N SER A 149 5.61 -3.45 2.47
CA SER A 149 6.11 -2.18 3.02
C SER A 149 7.09 -2.34 4.20
N HIS A 150 7.12 -3.51 4.85
CA HIS A 150 8.02 -3.81 5.97
C HIS A 150 8.99 -4.95 5.64
N THR A 151 9.02 -5.40 4.38
CA THR A 151 9.93 -6.45 3.96
C THR A 151 11.36 -5.92 4.06
N GLY A 152 12.22 -6.66 4.77
CA GLY A 152 13.64 -6.35 4.87
C GLY A 152 14.30 -6.30 3.50
N LEU A 153 15.34 -5.51 3.38
CA LEU A 153 16.16 -5.41 2.17
C LEU A 153 17.49 -6.09 2.41
N TYR A 154 18.04 -6.72 1.37
CA TYR A 154 19.38 -7.30 1.39
C TYR A 154 20.14 -6.95 0.12
N GLU A 155 21.45 -6.79 0.26
CA GLU A 155 22.37 -6.58 -0.85
C GLU A 155 22.68 -7.93 -1.51
N THR A 156 22.85 -7.90 -2.83
CA THR A 156 23.25 -9.05 -3.64
C THR A 156 24.70 -8.88 -4.09
N ASP A 157 25.33 -9.98 -4.50
CA ASP A 157 26.70 -9.99 -5.07
C ASP A 157 26.88 -9.04 -6.28
N GLN A 158 25.78 -8.58 -6.87
CA GLN A 158 25.76 -7.65 -8.01
C GLN A 158 25.61 -6.19 -7.59
N ASP A 159 25.78 -5.87 -6.30
CA ASP A 159 25.56 -4.53 -5.74
C ASP A 159 24.12 -4.01 -6.00
N THR A 160 23.16 -4.95 -6.08
CA THR A 160 21.74 -4.63 -6.18
C THR A 160 21.03 -4.95 -4.88
N THR A 161 20.11 -4.07 -4.46
CA THR A 161 19.26 -4.29 -3.30
C THR A 161 18.00 -5.05 -3.70
N ARG A 162 17.62 -6.07 -2.93
CA ARG A 162 16.40 -6.85 -3.15
C ARG A 162 15.55 -6.96 -1.88
N ALA A 163 14.25 -7.08 -2.07
CA ALA A 163 13.31 -7.36 -0.98
C ALA A 163 13.41 -8.84 -0.56
N ALA A 164 13.50 -9.07 0.75
CA ALA A 164 13.63 -10.37 1.38
C ALA A 164 12.27 -11.09 1.47
N TYR A 165 11.77 -11.59 0.34
CA TYR A 165 10.60 -12.47 0.30
C TYR A 165 10.85 -13.68 -0.60
N ARG A 166 10.11 -14.77 -0.38
CA ARG A 166 10.26 -16.02 -1.14
C ARG A 166 8.91 -16.69 -1.36
N TYR A 167 8.75 -17.32 -2.53
CA TYR A 167 7.62 -18.23 -2.80
C TYR A 167 7.88 -19.60 -2.16
N CYS A 168 6.88 -20.08 -1.42
CA CYS A 168 6.89 -21.37 -0.72
C CYS A 168 5.80 -22.26 -1.32
N GLY A 169 6.15 -23.49 -1.73
CA GLY A 169 5.25 -24.40 -2.44
C GLY A 169 5.56 -24.52 -3.93
N ALA A 170 5.22 -25.67 -4.52
CA ALA A 170 5.61 -25.99 -5.89
C ALA A 170 4.81 -25.21 -6.94
N ASN A 171 3.52 -24.92 -6.68
CA ASN A 171 2.67 -24.20 -7.62
C ASN A 171 2.92 -22.70 -7.54
N THR A 172 3.14 -22.15 -6.35
CA THR A 172 3.52 -20.73 -6.21
C THR A 172 4.85 -20.39 -6.85
N GLN A 173 5.82 -21.32 -6.83
CA GLN A 173 7.12 -21.16 -7.50
C GLN A 173 7.05 -21.27 -9.02
N ARG A 174 6.07 -22.01 -9.55
CA ARG A 174 5.88 -22.18 -11.00
C ARG A 174 5.04 -21.08 -11.63
N ALA A 175 4.18 -20.44 -10.85
CA ALA A 175 3.31 -19.39 -11.34
C ALA A 175 4.13 -18.17 -11.76
N LYS A 176 4.01 -17.80 -13.03
CA LYS A 176 4.67 -16.63 -13.58
C LYS A 176 3.68 -15.49 -13.78
N PRO A 177 4.13 -14.22 -13.72
CA PRO A 177 3.30 -13.07 -14.06
C PRO A 177 2.65 -13.23 -15.44
N GLU A 178 3.42 -13.65 -16.46
CA GLU A 178 2.95 -13.81 -17.83
C GLU A 178 1.82 -14.83 -18.03
N ASP A 179 1.61 -15.70 -17.06
CA ASP A 179 0.53 -16.66 -17.12
C ASP A 179 -0.83 -16.04 -16.73
N ALA A 180 -0.83 -14.81 -16.17
CA ALA A 180 -2.03 -14.12 -15.71
C ALA A 180 -2.84 -13.64 -16.91
N SER A 181 -4.17 -13.76 -16.86
CA SER A 181 -4.99 -13.08 -17.87
C SER A 181 -4.91 -11.57 -17.63
N VAL A 182 -4.89 -10.81 -18.72
CA VAL A 182 -4.88 -9.33 -18.68
C VAL A 182 -5.98 -8.81 -17.76
N ASP A 183 -7.19 -9.37 -17.86
CA ASP A 183 -8.33 -8.99 -17.00
C ASP A 183 -8.04 -9.15 -15.50
N VAL A 184 -7.30 -10.20 -15.11
CA VAL A 184 -6.97 -10.45 -13.71
C VAL A 184 -5.85 -9.52 -13.24
N GLU A 185 -4.87 -9.22 -14.10
CA GLU A 185 -3.85 -8.22 -13.77
C GLU A 185 -4.47 -6.84 -13.58
N THR A 186 -5.32 -6.40 -14.51
CA THR A 186 -6.05 -5.13 -14.43
C THR A 186 -6.91 -5.06 -13.16
N TRP A 187 -7.67 -6.12 -12.85
CA TRP A 187 -8.46 -6.18 -11.61
C TRP A 187 -7.58 -6.07 -10.36
N MET A 188 -6.47 -6.81 -10.32
CA MET A 188 -5.57 -6.79 -9.16
C MET A 188 -4.84 -5.46 -9.01
N ASP A 189 -4.46 -4.82 -10.11
CA ASP A 189 -3.90 -3.46 -10.09
C ASP A 189 -4.92 -2.47 -9.53
N ALA A 190 -6.16 -2.49 -10.03
CA ALA A 190 -7.24 -1.63 -9.52
C ALA A 190 -7.49 -1.83 -8.02
N VAL A 191 -7.56 -3.09 -7.56
CA VAL A 191 -7.73 -3.41 -6.13
C VAL A 191 -6.54 -2.90 -5.30
N VAL A 192 -5.30 -3.13 -5.74
CA VAL A 192 -4.09 -2.68 -5.05
C VAL A 192 -4.05 -1.16 -4.95
N ARG A 193 -4.26 -0.44 -6.05
CA ARG A 193 -4.29 1.04 -6.07
C ARG A 193 -5.34 1.62 -5.13
N ARG A 194 -6.45 0.91 -4.93
CA ARG A 194 -7.52 1.31 -4.01
C ARG A 194 -7.16 1.09 -2.52
N VAL A 195 -6.40 0.03 -2.21
CA VAL A 195 -6.08 -0.33 -0.80
C VAL A 195 -4.74 0.19 -0.33
N ALA A 196 -3.75 0.34 -1.22
CA ALA A 196 -2.38 0.61 -0.83
C ALA A 196 -2.22 1.94 -0.10
N PRO A 197 -2.76 3.08 -0.59
CA PRO A 197 -2.64 4.34 0.14
C PRO A 197 -3.26 4.29 1.53
N LYS A 198 -4.39 3.59 1.69
CA LYS A 198 -5.05 3.44 3.01
C LYS A 198 -4.22 2.59 3.97
N THR A 199 -3.62 1.52 3.45
CA THR A 199 -2.76 0.57 4.18
C THR A 199 -1.49 1.26 4.65
N LEU A 200 -0.85 2.01 3.76
CA LEU A 200 0.40 2.71 4.04
C LEU A 200 0.19 4.01 4.82
N GLY A 201 -1.04 4.52 4.87
CA GLY A 201 -1.36 5.76 5.55
C GLY A 201 -1.21 7.02 4.72
N LEU A 202 -0.87 6.87 3.43
CA LEU A 202 -0.64 7.97 2.50
C LEU A 202 -1.89 8.88 2.41
N PRO A 203 -1.79 10.15 2.84
CA PRO A 203 -2.82 11.13 2.54
C PRO A 203 -2.81 11.37 1.03
N TYR A 204 -3.90 11.04 0.32
CA TYR A 204 -3.99 11.36 -1.12
C TYR A 204 -3.73 12.85 -1.39
N GLN A 205 -4.13 13.72 -0.44
CA GLN A 205 -3.96 15.16 -0.52
C GLN A 205 -2.51 15.64 -0.33
N SER A 206 -1.63 14.82 0.24
CA SER A 206 -0.19 15.13 0.35
C SER A 206 0.60 14.70 -0.89
N LEU A 207 -0.04 13.99 -1.81
CA LEU A 207 0.53 13.67 -3.11
C LEU A 207 0.10 14.76 -4.10
N ALA A 208 1.06 15.56 -4.55
CA ALA A 208 0.84 16.45 -5.67
C ALA A 208 0.89 15.64 -6.97
N CYS A 209 0.02 15.97 -7.91
CA CYS A 209 0.32 15.66 -9.30
C CYS A 209 1.68 16.27 -9.65
N GLN A 210 2.45 15.60 -10.49
CA GLN A 210 3.69 16.14 -11.07
C GLN A 210 3.72 15.90 -12.57
N ASN A 211 2.56 15.61 -13.18
CA ASN A 211 2.48 15.40 -14.61
C ASN A 211 2.59 16.75 -15.31
N ASP A 212 3.54 16.84 -16.22
CA ASP A 212 3.63 17.92 -17.18
C ASP A 212 2.52 17.76 -18.22
N ARG A 213 1.85 18.86 -18.53
CA ARG A 213 0.81 18.93 -19.57
C ARG A 213 1.09 20.13 -20.45
N ALA A 214 0.90 19.98 -21.76
CA ALA A 214 0.95 21.11 -22.68
C ALA A 214 -0.05 22.19 -22.20
N ALA A 215 0.42 23.43 -22.04
CA ALA A 215 -0.47 24.55 -21.75
C ALA A 215 -1.39 24.79 -22.94
N ASP A 216 -2.69 24.60 -22.75
CA ASP A 216 -3.64 25.27 -23.61
C ASP A 216 -3.48 26.78 -23.38
N VAL A 217 -2.96 27.49 -24.38
CA VAL A 217 -2.80 28.95 -24.35
C VAL A 217 -4.19 29.59 -24.36
N VAL A 218 -4.84 29.61 -23.20
CA VAL A 218 -5.94 30.52 -22.93
C VAL A 218 -5.35 31.68 -22.15
N GLN A 219 -5.30 32.86 -22.78
CA GLN A 219 -5.00 34.11 -22.08
C GLN A 219 -6.10 34.37 -21.05
N GLY A 220 -5.92 33.84 -19.84
CA GLY A 220 -6.80 34.00 -18.69
C GLY A 220 -5.98 33.76 -17.44
N GLU A 221 -6.11 34.66 -16.47
CA GLU A 221 -5.36 34.70 -15.22
C GLU A 221 -5.34 33.33 -14.52
N THR A 222 -4.14 32.85 -14.16
CA THR A 222 -3.99 31.62 -13.36
C THR A 222 -4.61 31.84 -11.99
N HIS A 223 -5.87 31.44 -11.82
CA HIS A 223 -6.49 31.40 -10.51
C HIS A 223 -5.96 30.19 -9.74
N ASP A 224 -5.19 30.48 -8.70
CA ASP A 224 -4.70 29.52 -7.71
C ASP A 224 -5.91 29.05 -6.86
N HIS A 225 -6.76 28.21 -7.46
CA HIS A 225 -7.97 27.69 -6.83
C HIS A 225 -7.58 26.62 -5.81
N LYS A 226 -7.38 27.05 -4.57
CA LYS A 226 -7.42 26.16 -3.41
C LYS A 226 -8.82 25.56 -3.33
N VAL A 227 -8.97 24.30 -3.73
CA VAL A 227 -10.19 23.53 -3.51
C VAL A 227 -10.32 23.32 -2.00
N ASP A 228 -11.26 24.05 -1.39
CA ASP A 228 -11.49 24.01 0.06
C ASP A 228 -12.29 22.74 0.42
N VAL A 229 -11.57 21.69 0.79
CA VAL A 229 -12.13 20.33 0.99
C VAL A 229 -12.96 20.22 2.28
N ASP A 230 -12.75 21.12 3.23
CA ASP A 230 -13.34 21.08 4.58
C ASP A 230 -14.72 21.76 4.65
N ALA A 231 -15.03 22.67 3.72
CA ALA A 231 -16.34 23.32 3.65
C ALA A 231 -17.48 22.33 3.32
N ALA A 232 -17.17 21.19 2.70
CA ALA A 232 -18.13 20.15 2.36
C ALA A 232 -18.52 19.23 3.53
N GLU A 233 -17.72 19.16 4.62
CA GLU A 233 -18.04 18.33 5.80
C GLU A 233 -18.87 19.07 6.86
N ALA A 234 -18.86 20.41 6.90
CA ALA A 234 -19.55 21.18 7.93
C ALA A 234 -21.09 21.27 7.77
N SER A 235 -21.68 20.76 6.68
CA SER A 235 -23.12 20.86 6.44
C SER A 235 -23.97 19.80 7.16
N ARG A 236 -23.37 18.91 7.97
CA ARG A 236 -24.11 17.91 8.77
C ARG A 236 -23.50 17.60 10.14
N SER A 237 -23.34 18.58 11.03
CA SER A 237 -23.39 18.29 12.48
C SER A 237 -23.52 19.56 13.34
N PRO A 238 -24.41 19.62 14.36
CA PRO A 238 -24.60 20.78 15.20
C PRO A 238 -23.88 20.60 16.55
N TYR A 239 -22.57 20.79 16.64
CA TYR A 239 -21.92 21.06 17.93
C TYR A 239 -20.75 22.01 17.77
N SER A 240 -20.93 23.22 18.28
CA SER A 240 -19.86 24.20 18.49
C SER A 240 -18.87 23.72 19.55
N ALA A 241 -17.58 23.87 19.26
CA ALA A 241 -16.59 24.20 20.27
C ALA A 241 -15.48 25.05 19.63
N SER A 242 -15.03 26.00 20.43
CA SER A 242 -14.37 27.25 20.08
C SER A 242 -12.90 27.09 19.70
N SER A 243 -12.45 28.07 18.94
CA SER A 243 -11.10 28.37 18.52
C SER A 243 -10.07 28.53 19.65
N ALA A 244 -8.84 28.08 19.38
CA ALA A 244 -7.63 28.73 19.86
C ALA A 244 -6.61 28.77 18.71
N SER A 245 -6.24 30.00 18.36
CA SER A 245 -5.30 30.40 17.33
C SER A 245 -3.87 30.30 17.87
N SER A 246 -2.94 29.84 17.03
CA SER A 246 -1.52 30.13 17.20
C SER A 246 -0.86 30.25 15.83
N THR A 247 -0.61 31.51 15.49
CA THR A 247 0.29 32.03 14.45
C THR A 247 1.72 31.52 14.61
N SER A 248 2.35 31.13 13.50
CA SER A 248 3.79 31.23 13.32
C SER A 248 4.11 31.77 11.92
N THR A 249 4.87 32.86 11.95
CA THR A 249 5.33 33.71 10.87
C THR A 249 6.41 33.00 10.06
N ALA A 250 6.23 32.88 8.75
CA ALA A 250 7.29 32.44 7.84
C ALA A 250 8.20 33.62 7.48
N ASN A 251 9.50 33.47 7.72
CA ASN A 251 10.53 34.37 7.23
C ASN A 251 10.61 34.27 5.70
N SER A 252 10.53 35.44 5.08
CA SER A 252 10.86 35.74 3.71
C SER A 252 12.37 35.68 3.49
N GLU A 253 12.84 34.83 2.57
CA GLU A 253 14.08 35.10 1.86
C GLU A 253 13.74 35.39 0.39
N GLU A 254 14.00 36.65 0.03
CA GLU A 254 13.92 37.21 -1.31
C GLU A 254 14.83 36.42 -2.26
N PHE A 255 14.28 35.92 -3.37
CA PHE A 255 15.08 35.51 -4.51
C PHE A 255 14.83 36.47 -5.67
N ASP A 256 15.94 37.08 -6.08
CA ASP A 256 16.04 38.31 -6.83
C ASP A 256 15.58 38.17 -8.30
N ASP A 257 14.83 39.16 -8.72
CA ASP A 257 14.10 39.26 -9.98
C ASP A 257 15.06 39.81 -11.06
N LYS A 258 15.40 39.00 -12.07
CA LYS A 258 16.10 39.50 -13.27
C LYS A 258 15.47 39.00 -14.55
N ILE A 259 14.36 39.68 -14.86
CA ILE A 259 13.76 39.79 -16.19
C ILE A 259 14.80 40.38 -17.17
N LEU A 260 15.18 39.60 -18.18
CA LEU A 260 15.77 40.11 -19.42
C LEU A 260 14.82 39.81 -20.58
N SER A 261 14.32 40.87 -21.19
CA SER A 261 13.30 40.85 -22.25
C SER A 261 13.91 40.57 -23.64
N GLN A 262 13.45 39.46 -24.25
CA GLN A 262 12.94 39.26 -25.63
C GLN A 262 13.78 39.63 -26.89
N PRO A 263 13.72 38.83 -28.00
CA PRO A 263 12.54 38.84 -28.90
C PRO A 263 12.02 37.46 -29.36
N ALA A 264 10.74 37.45 -29.71
CA ALA A 264 9.91 36.33 -30.12
C ALA A 264 10.35 35.62 -31.42
N ALA A 265 10.32 34.29 -31.40
CA ALA A 265 9.98 33.44 -32.54
C ALA A 265 9.72 31.99 -32.04
N ASP A 266 8.67 31.39 -32.60
CA ASP A 266 8.18 30.02 -32.45
C ASP A 266 7.51 29.64 -31.12
N GLY A 267 6.29 29.12 -31.25
CA GLY A 267 5.43 28.71 -30.14
C GLY A 267 6.04 27.50 -29.45
N ASP A 268 6.66 27.74 -28.29
CA ASP A 268 6.93 26.69 -27.33
C ASP A 268 5.58 26.29 -26.71
N ASP A 269 5.22 25.02 -26.90
CA ASP A 269 4.28 24.32 -26.02
C ASP A 269 4.88 24.42 -24.61
N VAL A 270 4.41 25.38 -23.82
CA VAL A 270 4.87 25.53 -22.44
C VAL A 270 4.22 24.42 -21.65
N ASP A 271 4.96 23.35 -21.38
CA ASP A 271 4.50 22.32 -20.46
C ASP A 271 4.28 22.93 -19.07
N VAL A 272 3.04 22.92 -18.60
CA VAL A 272 2.65 23.31 -17.25
C VAL A 272 2.62 22.06 -16.39
N THR A 273 3.50 22.02 -15.39
CA THR A 273 3.45 20.97 -14.36
C THR A 273 2.18 21.14 -13.54
N CYS A 274 1.28 20.17 -13.62
CA CYS A 274 0.13 20.12 -12.73
C CYS A 274 0.63 19.92 -11.31
N ARG A 275 0.34 20.85 -10.40
CA ARG A 275 0.66 20.76 -8.95
C ARG A 275 -0.59 20.53 -8.08
N GLY A 276 -1.70 20.14 -8.71
CA GLY A 276 -2.96 19.89 -8.03
C GLY A 276 -2.84 18.75 -7.02
N ARG A 277 -3.63 18.83 -5.94
CA ARG A 277 -3.74 17.74 -4.96
C ARG A 277 -4.42 16.55 -5.60
N MET A 278 -3.86 15.35 -5.41
CA MET A 278 -4.52 14.14 -5.89
C MET A 278 -5.75 13.80 -5.03
N LEU A 279 -6.84 13.42 -5.71
CA LEU A 279 -8.05 12.92 -5.08
C LEU A 279 -8.32 11.49 -5.55
N ASN A 280 -8.97 10.70 -4.69
CA ASN A 280 -9.44 9.38 -5.08
C ASN A 280 -10.50 9.53 -6.18
N ILE A 281 -10.33 8.83 -7.30
CA ILE A 281 -11.23 8.89 -8.46
C ILE A 281 -12.69 8.52 -8.12
N ALA A 282 -12.94 7.73 -7.06
CA ALA A 282 -14.28 7.45 -6.54
C ALA A 282 -15.03 8.70 -6.02
N LYS A 283 -14.34 9.84 -5.86
CA LYS A 283 -14.95 11.14 -5.54
C LYS A 283 -15.42 11.89 -6.79
N ALA A 284 -15.05 11.46 -8.01
CA ALA A 284 -15.39 12.14 -9.26
C ALA A 284 -16.89 12.44 -9.41
N PRO A 285 -17.83 11.55 -9.04
CA PRO A 285 -19.26 11.87 -9.11
C PRO A 285 -19.64 13.18 -8.41
N LYS A 286 -19.04 13.48 -7.25
CA LYS A 286 -19.33 14.72 -6.50
C LYS A 286 -18.98 15.99 -7.27
N PHE A 287 -17.96 15.93 -8.13
CA PHE A 287 -17.54 17.05 -8.97
C PHE A 287 -18.31 17.07 -10.28
N LEU A 288 -18.59 15.90 -10.85
CA LEU A 288 -19.30 15.75 -12.13
C LEU A 288 -20.81 16.05 -12.03
N GLU A 289 -21.38 15.95 -10.83
CA GLU A 289 -22.77 16.33 -10.50
C GLU A 289 -22.92 17.81 -10.12
N ASP A 290 -21.80 18.51 -9.84
CA ASP A 290 -21.79 19.94 -9.53
C ASP A 290 -21.71 20.75 -10.82
N GLU A 291 -22.86 21.26 -11.28
CA GLU A 291 -22.97 22.06 -12.51
C GLU A 291 -22.18 23.37 -12.42
N GLU A 292 -22.09 23.96 -11.22
CA GLU A 292 -21.33 25.18 -11.01
C GLU A 292 -19.84 24.89 -11.19
N TRP A 293 -19.31 23.87 -10.51
CA TRP A 293 -17.92 23.41 -10.67
C TRP A 293 -17.60 23.04 -12.12
N CYS A 294 -18.48 22.27 -12.75
CA CYS A 294 -18.31 21.87 -14.14
C CYS A 294 -18.28 23.04 -15.13
N SER A 295 -18.87 24.19 -14.78
CA SER A 295 -18.92 25.35 -15.68
C SER A 295 -17.60 26.10 -15.78
N TYR A 296 -16.73 26.00 -14.77
CA TYR A 296 -15.47 26.74 -14.72
C TYR A 296 -14.22 25.86 -14.64
N ALA A 297 -14.34 24.55 -14.45
CA ALA A 297 -13.17 23.66 -14.43
C ALA A 297 -12.67 23.32 -15.85
N ASP A 298 -11.40 23.62 -16.12
CA ASP A 298 -10.79 23.53 -17.46
C ASP A 298 -10.80 22.12 -18.06
N HIS A 299 -10.72 21.09 -17.22
CA HIS A 299 -10.55 19.69 -17.65
C HIS A 299 -11.68 18.77 -17.17
N VAL A 300 -12.91 19.27 -17.15
CA VAL A 300 -14.10 18.45 -16.81
C VAL A 300 -14.28 17.28 -17.78
N GLY A 301 -13.94 17.49 -19.06
CA GLY A 301 -13.95 16.44 -20.09
C GLY A 301 -13.05 15.26 -19.70
N ASP A 302 -11.78 15.53 -19.41
CA ASP A 302 -10.81 14.53 -18.93
C ASP A 302 -11.31 13.77 -17.71
N LEU A 303 -11.90 14.48 -16.72
CA LEU A 303 -12.42 13.83 -15.52
C LEU A 303 -13.61 12.92 -15.84
N ARG A 304 -14.50 13.31 -16.76
CA ARG A 304 -15.62 12.46 -17.21
C ARG A 304 -15.10 11.22 -17.93
N GLU A 305 -14.14 11.38 -18.84
CA GLU A 305 -13.54 10.26 -19.58
C GLU A 305 -12.80 9.31 -18.64
N ALA A 306 -11.96 9.84 -17.75
CA ALA A 306 -11.25 9.05 -16.75
C ALA A 306 -12.21 8.34 -15.77
N TRP A 307 -13.30 9.00 -15.37
CA TRP A 307 -14.32 8.39 -14.53
C TRP A 307 -15.06 7.27 -15.26
N VAL A 308 -15.45 7.47 -16.52
CA VAL A 308 -16.10 6.43 -17.32
C VAL A 308 -15.16 5.27 -17.56
N ALA A 309 -13.90 5.51 -17.95
CA ALA A 309 -12.91 4.46 -18.13
C ALA A 309 -12.68 3.67 -16.84
N TRP A 310 -12.47 4.36 -15.71
CA TRP A 310 -12.31 3.72 -14.40
C TRP A 310 -13.56 2.94 -13.97
N ARG A 311 -14.75 3.49 -14.20
CA ARG A 311 -16.00 2.84 -13.85
C ARG A 311 -16.24 1.63 -14.75
N ASP A 312 -16.00 1.74 -16.04
CA ASP A 312 -16.14 0.63 -16.98
C ASP A 312 -15.12 -0.46 -16.66
N GLU A 313 -13.88 -0.12 -16.27
CA GLU A 313 -12.91 -1.07 -15.73
C GLU A 313 -13.42 -1.79 -14.48
N ILE A 314 -14.16 -1.13 -13.59
CA ILE A 314 -14.69 -1.75 -12.36
C ILE A 314 -16.02 -2.47 -12.57
N ASP A 315 -16.94 -1.93 -13.36
CA ASP A 315 -18.27 -2.47 -13.65
C ASP A 315 -18.17 -3.70 -14.55
N TYR A 316 -17.11 -3.84 -15.35
CA TYR A 316 -16.80 -5.09 -16.07
C TYR A 316 -16.39 -6.24 -15.12
N LEU A 317 -16.22 -5.95 -13.83
CA LEU A 317 -15.67 -6.86 -12.82
C LEU A 317 -16.69 -7.28 -11.74
N ASP A 318 -17.94 -6.76 -11.81
CA ASP A 318 -19.13 -7.20 -11.03
C ASP A 318 -20.09 -8.05 -11.90
#